data_AF-A0A4V2AIJ3-F1
#
_entry.id   AF-A0A4V2AIJ3-F1
#
_cell.length_a   1.000
_cell.length_b   1.000
_cell.length_c   1.000
_cell.angle_alpha   90.00
_cell.angle_beta   90.00
_cell.angle_gamma   90.00
#
_symmetry.space_group_name_H-M   'P 1'
#
loop_
_entity.id
_entity.type
_entity.pdbx_description
1 polymer ?
#
loop_
_entity_poly.entity_id
_entity_poly.type
_entity_poly.pdbx_seq_one_letter_code
_entity_poly.pdbx_strand_id
1 'polypeptide(L)'
;MADVVAVTTVIVSLRKSFRPIARFIPFSLRRPCKGEWAFLYQASASAACWSKLRCVSLAGSVARPVRPGGIVLRMLALRMIGVGLAAASAVACGGAAVPQESLTAAQASVKGAEVGGANEDPKAQLHLKLANEQIEKAKKLIEDGDNEEAARVIDRAQADADLALALAQQAKALKEAKDADEQLGKLKKKLKQ
;
A
#
# COMPACT_ATOMS: atom_id res chain seq x y z
N MET A 1 -14.90 -26.40 -47.53
CA MET A 1 -14.69 -24.94 -47.61
C MET A 1 -15.21 -24.17 -46.38
N ALA A 2 -15.69 -24.85 -45.31
CA ALA A 2 -16.17 -24.19 -44.08
C ALA A 2 -15.07 -24.01 -43.01
N ASP A 3 -13.97 -24.76 -43.07
CA ASP A 3 -12.96 -24.78 -41.99
C ASP A 3 -11.95 -23.62 -42.02
N VAL A 4 -11.78 -22.94 -43.16
CA VAL A 4 -10.76 -21.88 -43.30
C VAL A 4 -11.21 -20.55 -42.66
N VAL A 5 -12.52 -20.34 -42.52
CA VAL A 5 -13.08 -19.10 -41.97
C VAL A 5 -13.00 -19.05 -40.44
N ALA A 6 -13.03 -20.21 -39.77
CA ALA A 6 -12.92 -20.30 -38.31
C ALA A 6 -11.50 -20.00 -37.80
N VAL A 7 -10.47 -20.44 -38.55
CA VAL A 7 -9.06 -20.22 -38.15
C VAL A 7 -8.65 -18.75 -38.30
N THR A 8 -9.18 -18.05 -39.30
CA THR A 8 -8.86 -16.63 -39.52
C THR A 8 -9.53 -15.69 -38.52
N THR A 9 -10.67 -16.06 -37.92
CA THR A 9 -11.35 -15.23 -36.90
C THR A 9 -10.65 -15.27 -35.54
N VAL A 10 -10.04 -16.40 -35.17
CA VAL A 10 -9.27 -16.52 -33.91
C VAL A 10 -7.97 -15.69 -33.96
N ILE A 11 -7.32 -15.62 -35.11
CA ILE A 11 -6.06 -14.86 -35.29
C ILE A 11 -6.30 -13.34 -35.20
N VAL A 12 -7.43 -12.84 -35.69
CA VAL A 12 -7.77 -11.40 -35.59
C VAL A 12 -8.13 -11.00 -34.15
N SER A 13 -8.71 -11.91 -33.36
CA SER A 13 -9.06 -11.64 -31.96
C SER A 13 -7.83 -11.54 -31.03
N LEU A 14 -6.79 -12.36 -31.29
CA LEU A 14 -5.55 -12.35 -30.49
C LEU A 14 -4.66 -11.12 -30.75
N ARG A 15 -4.79 -10.44 -31.90
CA ARG A 15 -4.00 -9.25 -32.22
C ARG A 15 -4.48 -7.98 -31.49
N LYS A 16 -5.67 -7.98 -30.90
CA LYS A 16 -6.26 -6.81 -30.22
C LYS A 16 -5.90 -6.70 -28.73
N SER A 17 -5.27 -7.72 -28.15
CA SER A 17 -4.85 -7.75 -26.73
C SER A 17 -3.36 -7.49 -26.51
N PHE A 18 -2.56 -7.39 -27.57
CA PHE A 18 -1.13 -7.05 -27.48
C PHE A 18 -0.93 -5.53 -27.55
N ARG A 19 -0.98 -4.85 -26.40
CA ARG A 19 -0.40 -3.51 -26.26
C ARG A 19 1.11 -3.64 -25.96
N PRO A 20 1.97 -2.87 -26.64
CA PRO A 20 3.42 -2.98 -26.51
C PRO A 20 3.91 -2.42 -25.16
N ILE A 21 4.67 -3.24 -24.44
CA ILE A 21 5.51 -2.84 -23.31
C ILE A 21 6.73 -2.13 -23.91
N ALA A 22 6.69 -0.80 -23.91
CA ALA A 22 7.82 0.05 -24.29
C ALA A 22 8.15 1.02 -23.13
N ARG A 23 9.38 0.87 -22.61
CA ARG A 23 10.21 1.73 -21.72
C ARG A 23 10.82 0.82 -20.64
N PHE A 24 12.02 0.26 -20.79
CA PHE A 24 13.31 0.95 -20.87
C PHE A 24 13.43 2.05 -19.81
N ILE A 25 13.72 1.63 -18.58
CA ILE A 25 14.22 2.50 -17.52
C ILE A 25 15.72 2.23 -17.41
N PRO A 26 16.59 3.21 -17.70
CA PRO A 26 18.02 3.02 -17.57
C PRO A 26 18.45 3.06 -16.11
N PHE A 27 19.34 2.13 -15.82
CA PHE A 27 20.21 2.04 -14.67
C PHE A 27 21.18 3.25 -14.65
N SER A 28 21.05 4.15 -13.67
CA SER A 28 22.13 5.08 -13.33
C SER A 28 22.10 5.57 -11.87
N LEU A 29 23.14 5.16 -11.15
CA LEU A 29 23.96 5.96 -10.21
C LEU A 29 23.38 6.40 -8.85
N ARG A 30 23.79 5.64 -7.82
CA ARG A 30 24.51 6.06 -6.61
C ARG A 30 24.36 7.50 -6.07
N ARG A 31 23.81 7.54 -4.83
CA ARG A 31 24.14 8.35 -3.62
C ARG A 31 23.67 9.81 -3.58
N PRO A 32 23.58 10.47 -2.40
CA PRO A 32 23.55 10.01 -1.00
C PRO A 32 22.37 10.59 -0.17
N CYS A 33 22.20 10.06 1.05
CA CYS A 33 21.43 10.68 2.13
C CYS A 33 21.95 12.09 2.47
N LYS A 34 21.10 13.12 2.41
CA LYS A 34 21.02 14.21 3.40
C LYS A 34 19.75 15.02 3.13
N GLY A 35 18.99 15.26 4.19
CA GLY A 35 17.64 15.79 4.10
C GLY A 35 17.54 17.21 3.57
N GLU A 36 16.40 17.49 2.95
CA GLU A 36 15.75 18.78 3.02
C GLU A 36 14.29 18.56 2.61
N TRP A 37 13.38 18.78 3.58
CA TRP A 37 11.95 18.84 3.33
C TRP A 37 11.63 20.21 2.76
N ALA A 38 11.45 20.30 1.45
CA ALA A 38 10.76 21.44 0.86
C ALA A 38 10.36 21.13 -0.59
N PHE A 39 9.06 21.30 -0.85
CA PHE A 39 8.55 21.77 -2.13
C PHE A 39 8.79 20.88 -3.36
N LEU A 40 7.78 20.04 -3.67
CA LEU A 40 6.90 20.23 -4.84
C LEU A 40 6.02 18.99 -4.99
N TYR A 41 4.93 18.99 -4.23
CA TYR A 41 3.79 18.10 -4.45
C TYR A 41 3.03 18.62 -5.68
N GLN A 42 3.54 18.24 -6.86
CA GLN A 42 2.94 18.56 -8.15
C GLN A 42 1.68 17.70 -8.34
N ALA A 43 0.55 18.34 -8.07
CA ALA A 43 -0.76 18.18 -8.69
C ALA A 43 -0.95 16.99 -9.67
N SER A 44 -1.66 15.96 -9.23
CA SER A 44 -2.48 15.12 -10.12
C SER A 44 -3.95 15.45 -9.86
N ALA A 45 -4.59 15.94 -10.92
CA ALA A 45 -5.97 16.40 -10.96
C ALA A 45 -6.98 15.30 -10.64
N SER A 46 -7.78 15.53 -9.61
CA SER A 46 -9.12 14.93 -9.45
C SER A 46 -10.14 16.07 -9.49
N ALA A 47 -10.47 16.47 -10.72
CA ALA A 47 -11.63 17.28 -11.02
C ALA A 47 -12.88 16.38 -10.95
N ALA A 48 -13.52 16.30 -9.79
CA ALA A 48 -14.92 15.91 -9.65
C ALA A 48 -15.39 16.19 -8.22
N CYS A 49 -16.58 16.78 -8.07
CA CYS A 49 -17.31 16.94 -6.80
C CYS A 49 -16.61 17.90 -5.80
N TRP A 50 -16.93 19.19 -5.75
CA TRP A 50 -18.16 19.71 -5.10
C TRP A 50 -18.55 21.09 -5.66
N SER A 51 -19.53 21.12 -6.56
CA SER A 51 -20.12 22.36 -7.11
C SER A 51 -21.59 22.52 -6.71
N LYS A 52 -22.01 21.95 -5.58
CA LYS A 52 -23.40 22.04 -5.12
C LYS A 52 -23.49 21.78 -3.61
N LEU A 53 -23.22 22.81 -2.81
CA LEU A 53 -23.93 23.17 -1.57
C LEU A 53 -23.21 24.31 -0.84
N ARG A 54 -23.62 25.56 -1.12
CA ARG A 54 -23.86 26.63 -0.12
C ARG A 54 -24.12 27.96 -0.84
N CYS A 55 -25.34 28.11 -1.34
CA CYS A 55 -26.03 29.39 -1.23
C CYS A 55 -26.57 29.48 0.19
N VAL A 56 -25.78 30.03 1.11
CA VAL A 56 -26.32 30.64 2.34
C VAL A 56 -26.08 32.13 2.20
N SER A 57 -27.18 32.78 1.85
CA SER A 57 -27.42 34.20 1.96
C SER A 57 -27.01 34.71 3.34
N LEU A 58 -26.10 35.68 3.37
CA LEU A 58 -25.84 36.56 4.51
C LEU A 58 -25.79 38.00 3.99
N ALA A 59 -26.96 38.48 3.56
CA ALA A 59 -27.25 39.91 3.55
C ALA A 59 -27.58 40.31 4.99
N GLY A 60 -26.81 41.22 5.58
CA GLY A 60 -27.16 41.84 6.86
C GLY A 60 -26.01 42.29 7.75
N SER A 61 -25.08 43.09 7.22
CA SER A 61 -24.13 43.84 8.04
C SER A 61 -24.85 44.98 8.76
N VAL A 62 -25.40 44.72 9.95
CA VAL A 62 -25.86 45.78 10.85
C VAL A 62 -24.64 46.38 11.55
N ALA A 63 -24.21 47.54 11.05
CA ALA A 63 -23.21 48.38 11.69
C ALA A 63 -23.69 48.76 13.10
N ARG A 64 -22.97 48.30 14.14
CA ARG A 64 -23.14 48.80 15.51
C ARG A 64 -22.16 49.96 15.75
N PRO A 65 -22.61 51.12 16.28
CA PRO A 65 -21.73 52.21 16.64
C PRO A 65 -20.86 51.82 17.83
N VAL A 66 -19.55 52.05 17.70
CA VAL A 66 -18.56 51.86 18.76
C VAL A 66 -18.66 53.04 19.73
N ARG A 67 -19.07 52.77 20.99
CA ARG A 67 -18.98 53.75 22.09
C ARG A 67 -17.52 53.90 22.51
N PRO A 68 -16.94 55.11 22.53
CA PRO A 68 -15.56 55.32 22.96
C PRO A 68 -15.52 55.44 24.49
N GLY A 69 -15.02 54.40 25.16
CA GLY A 69 -14.74 54.43 26.60
C GLY A 69 -14.56 53.02 27.15
N GLY A 70 -13.30 52.61 27.40
CA GLY A 70 -12.99 51.36 28.10
C GLY A 70 -12.05 50.38 27.38
N ILE A 71 -11.08 50.87 26.60
CA ILE A 71 -10.16 50.02 25.80
C ILE A 71 -9.21 49.19 26.68
N VAL A 72 -8.90 49.65 27.89
CA VAL A 72 -7.87 49.03 28.75
C VAL A 72 -8.33 47.74 29.44
N LEU A 73 -9.61 47.60 29.80
CA LEU A 73 -10.10 46.41 30.52
C LEU A 73 -10.34 45.20 29.60
N ARG A 74 -10.55 45.46 28.30
CA ARG A 74 -10.85 44.42 27.29
C ARG A 74 -9.60 43.73 26.76
N MET A 75 -8.43 44.38 26.81
CA MET A 75 -7.17 43.79 26.37
C MET A 75 -6.59 42.76 27.36
N LEU A 76 -6.85 42.91 28.67
CA LEU A 76 -6.34 41.96 29.68
C LEU A 76 -7.11 40.63 29.67
N ALA A 77 -8.42 40.67 29.42
CA ALA A 77 -9.27 39.48 29.37
C ALA A 77 -8.96 38.56 28.16
N LEU A 78 -8.53 39.13 27.02
CA LEU A 78 -8.18 38.34 25.83
C LEU A 78 -6.85 37.57 25.98
N ARG A 79 -5.92 38.01 26.85
CA ARG A 79 -4.66 37.29 27.11
C ARG A 79 -4.82 36.06 28.01
N MET A 80 -5.76 36.09 28.95
CA MET A 80 -6.01 34.97 29.87
C MET A 80 -6.77 33.80 29.21
N ILE A 81 -7.56 34.07 28.17
CA ILE A 81 -8.28 33.02 27.41
C ILE A 81 -7.35 32.27 26.44
N GLY A 82 -6.31 32.94 25.92
CA GLY A 82 -5.36 32.34 24.98
C GLY A 82 -4.43 31.29 25.60
N VAL A 83 -4.09 31.40 26.88
CA VAL A 83 -3.18 30.48 27.57
C VAL A 83 -3.91 29.21 28.07
N GLY A 84 -5.20 29.31 28.39
CA GLY A 84 -5.99 28.15 28.83
C GLY A 84 -6.32 27.15 27.71
N LEU A 85 -6.50 27.62 26.47
CA LEU A 85 -6.89 26.77 25.34
C LEU A 85 -5.71 25.97 24.76
N ALA A 86 -4.46 26.40 24.98
CA ALA A 86 -3.26 25.70 24.52
C ALA A 86 -2.86 24.50 25.40
N ALA A 87 -3.35 24.42 26.64
CA ALA A 87 -3.05 23.31 27.57
C ALA A 87 -4.01 22.11 27.39
N ALA A 88 -5.15 22.28 26.73
CA ALA A 88 -6.17 21.24 26.58
C ALA A 88 -5.98 20.33 25.36
N SER A 89 -5.06 20.65 24.44
CA SER A 89 -4.81 19.85 23.23
C SER A 89 -3.81 18.70 23.41
N ALA A 90 -3.26 18.50 24.62
CA ALA A 90 -2.23 17.49 24.87
C ALA A 90 -2.76 16.09 25.31
N VAL A 91 -4.07 15.89 25.49
CA VAL A 91 -4.63 14.64 26.05
C VAL A 91 -5.40 13.79 25.01
N ALA A 92 -5.38 14.17 23.74
CA ALA A 92 -6.20 13.53 22.70
C ALA A 92 -5.38 12.80 21.63
N CYS A 93 -4.50 11.86 22.01
CA CYS A 93 -4.10 10.76 21.11
C CYS A 93 -3.34 9.67 21.88
N GLY A 94 -4.02 8.58 22.22
CA GLY A 94 -3.39 7.39 22.83
C GLY A 94 -4.27 6.14 22.84
N GLY A 95 -5.49 6.22 22.30
CA GLY A 95 -6.29 5.03 22.04
C GLY A 95 -5.84 4.43 20.71
N ALA A 96 -5.03 3.38 20.77
CA ALA A 96 -4.61 2.63 19.59
C ALA A 96 -5.86 2.08 18.88
N ALA A 97 -6.13 2.60 17.68
CA ALA A 97 -7.20 2.11 16.82
C ALA A 97 -6.98 0.61 16.53
N VAL A 98 -8.06 -0.16 16.52
CA VAL A 98 -8.01 -1.60 16.26
C VAL A 98 -7.39 -1.85 14.87
N PRO A 99 -6.30 -2.65 14.77
CA PRO A 99 -5.54 -2.84 13.52
C PRO A 99 -6.19 -3.86 12.59
N GLN A 100 -7.48 -3.67 12.27
CA GLN A 100 -8.24 -4.61 11.45
C GLN A 100 -7.84 -4.55 9.97
N GLU A 101 -7.55 -3.35 9.45
CA GLU A 101 -7.13 -3.15 8.06
C GLU A 101 -5.80 -3.87 7.77
N SER A 102 -4.79 -3.66 8.62
CA SER A 102 -3.49 -4.32 8.49
C SER A 102 -3.60 -5.83 8.64
N LEU A 103 -4.49 -6.34 9.52
CA LEU A 103 -4.74 -7.77 9.65
C LEU A 103 -5.27 -8.37 8.33
N THR A 104 -6.21 -7.69 7.67
CA THR A 104 -6.72 -8.14 6.37
C THR A 104 -5.67 -8.09 5.27
N ALA A 105 -4.80 -7.08 5.28
CA ALA A 105 -3.67 -6.98 4.35
C ALA A 105 -2.68 -8.13 4.54
N ALA A 106 -2.28 -8.45 5.78
CA ALA A 106 -1.39 -9.57 6.07
C ALA A 106 -2.00 -10.92 5.65
N GLN A 107 -3.30 -11.12 5.89
CA GLN A 107 -4.00 -12.33 5.41
C GLN A 107 -4.03 -12.42 3.89
N ALA A 108 -4.14 -11.29 3.19
CA ALA A 108 -4.05 -11.26 1.73
C ALA A 108 -2.64 -11.63 1.25
N SER A 109 -1.58 -11.13 1.90
CA SER A 109 -0.19 -11.53 1.60
C SER A 109 0.04 -13.03 1.79
N VAL A 110 -0.46 -13.62 2.89
CA VAL A 110 -0.34 -15.08 3.13
C VAL A 110 -1.03 -15.87 2.03
N LYS A 111 -2.26 -15.52 1.66
CA LYS A 111 -2.97 -16.16 0.54
C LYS A 111 -2.23 -15.97 -0.78
N GLY A 112 -1.63 -14.79 -1.00
CA GLY A 112 -0.78 -14.52 -2.14
C GLY A 112 0.43 -15.46 -2.21
N ALA A 113 1.08 -15.71 -1.09
CA ALA A 113 2.19 -16.66 -0.98
C ALA A 113 1.75 -18.12 -1.22
N GLU A 114 0.59 -18.53 -0.66
CA GLU A 114 0.00 -19.86 -0.87
C GLU A 114 -0.27 -20.13 -2.36
N VAL A 115 -0.98 -19.22 -3.03
CA VAL A 115 -1.27 -19.30 -4.47
C VAL A 115 0.01 -19.13 -5.30
N GLY A 116 0.97 -18.36 -4.79
CA GLY A 116 2.31 -18.18 -5.35
C GLY A 116 3.17 -19.44 -5.35
N GLY A 117 2.74 -20.53 -4.70
CA GLY A 117 3.45 -21.81 -4.67
C GLY A 117 4.45 -21.93 -3.53
N ALA A 118 4.32 -21.14 -2.47
CA ALA A 118 5.19 -21.25 -1.30
C ALA A 118 5.12 -22.62 -0.60
N ASN A 119 4.06 -23.40 -0.84
CA ASN A 119 3.96 -24.78 -0.36
C ASN A 119 4.87 -25.77 -1.10
N GLU A 120 5.39 -25.42 -2.28
CA GLU A 120 6.23 -26.32 -3.10
C GLU A 120 7.70 -26.28 -2.72
N ASP A 121 8.15 -25.23 -2.03
CA ASP A 121 9.53 -25.06 -1.59
C ASP A 121 9.61 -25.14 -0.06
N PRO A 122 10.48 -25.98 0.52
CA PRO A 122 10.55 -26.18 1.97
C PRO A 122 10.99 -24.92 2.73
N LYS A 123 11.77 -24.02 2.11
CA LYS A 123 12.18 -22.77 2.75
C LYS A 123 11.03 -21.76 2.72
N ALA A 124 10.33 -21.65 1.59
CA ALA A 124 9.15 -20.80 1.50
C ALA A 124 8.03 -21.25 2.45
N GLN A 125 7.83 -22.57 2.59
CA GLN A 125 6.82 -23.13 3.48
C GLN A 125 7.07 -22.80 4.95
N LEU A 126 8.34 -22.72 5.38
CA LEU A 126 8.69 -22.33 6.75
C LEU A 126 8.19 -20.92 7.07
N HIS A 127 8.48 -19.95 6.19
CA HIS A 127 8.06 -18.57 6.38
C HIS A 127 6.54 -18.41 6.30
N LEU A 128 5.87 -19.20 5.45
CA LEU A 128 4.41 -19.22 5.38
C LEU A 128 3.78 -19.70 6.69
N LYS A 129 4.34 -20.75 7.31
CA LYS A 129 3.88 -21.22 8.62
C LYS A 129 4.11 -20.16 9.71
N LEU A 130 5.29 -19.54 9.72
CA LEU A 130 5.62 -18.48 10.69
C LEU A 130 4.69 -17.27 10.55
N ALA A 131 4.34 -16.88 9.32
CA ALA A 131 3.38 -15.81 9.07
C ALA A 131 1.98 -16.17 9.60
N ASN A 132 1.52 -17.40 9.39
CA ASN A 132 0.24 -17.89 9.92
C ASN A 132 0.20 -17.87 11.46
N GLU A 133 1.24 -18.37 12.11
CA GLU A 133 1.35 -18.35 13.58
C GLU A 133 1.34 -16.92 14.14
N GLN A 134 1.99 -15.99 13.46
CA GLN A 134 1.98 -14.58 13.84
C GLN A 134 0.61 -13.93 13.66
N ILE A 135 -0.13 -14.26 12.59
CA ILE A 135 -1.51 -13.79 12.42
C ILE A 135 -2.40 -14.32 13.54
N GLU A 136 -2.24 -15.58 13.94
CA GLU A 136 -2.99 -16.15 15.07
C GLU A 136 -2.62 -15.45 16.39
N LYS A 137 -1.33 -15.16 16.61
CA LYS A 137 -0.88 -14.39 17.77
C LYS A 137 -1.45 -12.97 17.77
N ALA A 138 -1.46 -12.30 16.61
CA ALA A 138 -2.02 -10.97 16.46
C ALA A 138 -3.53 -10.94 16.76
N LYS A 139 -4.29 -11.96 16.33
CA LYS A 139 -5.72 -12.08 16.66
C LYS A 139 -5.94 -12.13 18.18
N LYS A 140 -5.14 -12.92 18.90
CA LYS A 140 -5.20 -12.98 20.37
C LYS A 140 -4.88 -11.63 21.01
N LEU A 141 -3.83 -10.95 20.55
CA LEU A 141 -3.49 -9.61 21.05
C LEU A 141 -4.60 -8.57 20.80
N ILE A 142 -5.33 -8.68 19.68
CA ILE A 142 -6.51 -7.82 19.42
C ILE A 142 -7.64 -8.14 20.40
N GLU A 143 -7.87 -9.42 20.69
CA GLU A 143 -8.87 -9.87 21.68
C GLU A 143 -8.50 -9.41 23.10
N ASP A 144 -7.21 -9.41 23.44
CA ASP A 144 -6.67 -8.94 24.72
C ASP A 144 -6.67 -7.40 24.84
N GLY A 145 -6.92 -6.67 23.74
CA GLY A 145 -6.94 -5.21 23.68
C GLY A 145 -5.58 -4.56 23.41
N ASP A 146 -4.52 -5.35 23.23
CA ASP A 146 -3.15 -4.92 22.97
C ASP A 146 -2.93 -4.59 21.48
N ASN A 147 -3.69 -3.60 20.98
CA ASN A 147 -3.71 -3.20 19.57
C ASN A 147 -2.34 -2.77 19.03
N GLU A 148 -1.49 -2.11 19.84
CA GLU A 148 -0.16 -1.70 19.40
C GLU A 148 0.78 -2.89 19.20
N GLU A 149 0.72 -3.89 20.09
CA GLU A 149 1.53 -5.08 19.94
C GLU A 149 1.02 -5.95 18.79
N ALA A 150 -0.31 -6.05 18.65
CA ALA A 150 -0.94 -6.71 17.52
C ALA A 150 -0.46 -6.11 16.18
N ALA A 151 -0.46 -4.78 16.05
CA ALA A 151 0.03 -4.10 14.84
C ALA A 151 1.48 -4.50 14.51
N ARG A 152 2.38 -4.48 15.50
CA ARG A 152 3.79 -4.89 15.31
C ARG A 152 3.93 -6.36 14.90
N VAL A 153 3.09 -7.24 15.41
CA VAL A 153 3.10 -8.67 15.04
C VAL A 153 2.56 -8.86 13.62
N ILE A 154 1.51 -8.12 13.24
CA ILE A 154 0.95 -8.13 11.88
C ILE A 154 1.99 -7.68 10.86
N ASP A 155 2.73 -6.61 11.14
CA ASP A 155 3.78 -6.11 10.23
C ASP A 155 4.86 -7.16 9.96
N ARG A 156 5.26 -7.90 11.00
CA ARG A 156 6.21 -9.01 10.85
C ARG A 156 5.60 -10.17 10.06
N ALA A 157 4.36 -10.53 10.35
CA ALA A 157 3.66 -11.58 9.62
C ALA A 157 3.57 -11.28 8.12
N GLN A 158 3.30 -10.02 7.78
CA GLN A 158 3.26 -9.57 6.39
C GLN A 158 4.65 -9.69 5.73
N ALA A 159 5.71 -9.26 6.41
CA ALA A 159 7.07 -9.40 5.89
C ALA A 159 7.48 -10.87 5.67
N ASP A 160 7.10 -11.78 6.56
CA ASP A 160 7.35 -13.22 6.39
C ASP A 160 6.55 -13.81 5.24
N ALA A 161 5.30 -13.37 5.03
CA ALA A 161 4.49 -13.80 3.90
C ALA A 161 5.08 -13.32 2.57
N ASP A 162 5.53 -12.07 2.50
CA ASP A 162 6.17 -11.51 1.30
C ASP A 162 7.50 -12.20 1.00
N LEU A 163 8.27 -12.57 2.04
CA LEU A 163 9.48 -13.38 1.90
C LEU A 163 9.17 -14.79 1.38
N ALA A 164 8.13 -15.44 1.91
CA ALA A 164 7.69 -16.75 1.43
C ALA A 164 7.32 -16.71 -0.07
N LEU A 165 6.61 -15.67 -0.49
CA LEU A 165 6.26 -15.46 -1.90
C LEU A 165 7.51 -15.27 -2.78
N ALA A 166 8.47 -14.45 -2.33
CA ALA A 166 9.71 -14.22 -3.06
C ALA A 166 10.54 -15.51 -3.21
N LEU A 167 10.64 -16.32 -2.15
CA LEU A 167 11.31 -17.62 -2.18
C LEU A 167 10.60 -18.60 -3.13
N ALA A 168 9.27 -18.62 -3.15
CA ALA A 168 8.50 -19.44 -4.07
C ALA A 168 8.78 -19.06 -5.54
N GLN A 169 8.79 -17.76 -5.84
CA GLN A 169 9.11 -17.24 -7.18
C GLN A 169 10.55 -17.58 -7.58
N GLN A 170 11.50 -17.46 -6.65
CA GLN A 170 12.89 -17.86 -6.87
C GLN A 170 13.00 -19.36 -7.18
N ALA A 171 12.33 -20.21 -6.41
CA ALA A 171 12.35 -21.66 -6.62
C ALA A 171 11.77 -22.03 -7.99
N LYS A 172 10.68 -21.37 -8.41
CA LYS A 172 10.09 -21.55 -9.75
C LYS A 172 11.06 -21.16 -10.85
N ALA A 173 11.66 -19.97 -10.77
CA ALA A 173 12.65 -19.50 -11.76
C ALA A 173 13.87 -20.45 -11.85
N LEU A 174 14.33 -21.00 -10.72
CA LEU A 174 15.43 -21.97 -10.70
C LEU A 174 15.04 -23.32 -11.32
N LYS A 175 13.80 -23.79 -11.15
CA LYS A 175 13.31 -25.00 -11.80
C LYS A 175 13.25 -24.79 -13.32
N GLU A 176 12.66 -23.69 -13.77
CA GLU A 176 12.55 -23.35 -15.20
C GLU A 176 13.93 -23.23 -15.87
N ALA A 177 14.91 -22.62 -15.20
CA ALA A 177 16.28 -22.54 -15.71
C ALA A 177 16.92 -23.92 -15.89
N LYS A 178 16.75 -24.82 -14.90
CA LYS A 178 17.27 -26.20 -14.98
C LYS A 178 16.61 -27.01 -16.09
N ASP A 179 15.30 -26.85 -16.26
CA ASP A 179 14.56 -27.55 -17.32
C ASP A 179 15.01 -27.09 -18.71
N ALA A 180 15.25 -25.79 -18.89
CA ALA A 180 15.80 -25.24 -20.13
C ALA A 180 17.22 -25.78 -20.42
N ASP A 181 18.09 -25.82 -19.42
CA ASP A 181 19.44 -26.38 -19.55
C ASP A 181 19.41 -27.86 -19.94
N GLU A 182 18.48 -28.65 -19.37
CA GLU A 182 18.32 -30.05 -19.71
C GLU A 182 17.83 -30.23 -21.16
N GLN A 183 16.91 -29.38 -21.62
CA GLN A 183 16.45 -29.37 -23.01
C GLN A 183 17.58 -29.02 -23.99
N LEU A 184 18.39 -28.01 -23.69
CA LEU A 184 19.57 -27.65 -24.48
C LEU A 184 20.58 -28.81 -24.53
N GLY A 185 20.80 -29.49 -23.40
CA GLY A 185 21.64 -30.68 -23.32
C GLY A 185 21.14 -31.82 -24.21
N LYS A 186 19.83 -32.09 -24.21
CA LYS A 186 19.19 -33.10 -25.08
C LYS A 186 19.32 -32.74 -26.55
N LEU A 187 19.10 -31.48 -26.93
CA LEU A 187 19.22 -31.02 -28.31
C LEU A 187 20.68 -31.12 -28.80
N LYS A 188 21.65 -30.72 -27.97
CA LYS A 188 23.08 -30.81 -28.30
C LYS A 188 23.54 -32.26 -28.51
N LYS A 189 22.98 -33.22 -27.78
CA LYS A 189 23.25 -34.66 -27.99
C LYS A 189 22.69 -35.14 -29.33
N LYS A 190 21.47 -34.73 -29.67
CA LYS A 190 20.82 -35.10 -30.95
C LYS A 190 21.57 -34.55 -32.18
N LEU A 191 22.22 -33.39 -32.07
CA LEU A 191 22.99 -32.80 -33.18
C LEU A 191 24.37 -33.41 -33.40
N LYS A 192 24.87 -34.23 -32.46
CA LYS A 192 26.19 -34.89 -32.56
C LYS A 192 26.11 -36.34 -33.08
N GLN A 193 24.90 -36.87 -33.26
CA GLN A 193 24.65 -38.16 -33.90
C GLN A 193 24.44 -37.94 -35.39
#